data_AF-A0A1F5N8F1-F1
#
_entry.id   AF-A0A1F5N8F1-F1
#
_cell.length_a   1.000
_cell.length_b   1.000
_cell.length_c   1.000
_cell.angle_alpha   90.00
_cell.angle_beta   90.00
_cell.angle_gamma   90.00
#
_symmetry.space_group_name_H-M   'P 1'
#
loop_
_entity.id
_entity.type
_entity.pdbx_description
1 polymer ?
#
loop_
_entity_poly.entity_id
_entity_poly.type
_entity_poly.pdbx_seq_one_letter_code
_entity_poly.pdbx_strand_id
1 'polypeptide(L)'
;MVSVGTGEITINKLPLESYFQTSDLQYIVMHPMTSIGVEKGLNVKTKVSGGGIHSQAEAVRHAISRALINYNPESRRTLKKLGFLTRDPRVKERKKPGLKRARRAPQFSKR
;
A
#
# COMPACT_ATOMS: atom_id res chain seq x y z
N MET A 1 -10.20 9.96 -0.33
CA MET A 1 -11.66 10.18 -0.25
C MET A 1 -12.34 9.02 -0.95
N VAL A 2 -13.30 8.39 -0.30
CA VAL A 2 -14.13 7.33 -0.87
C VAL A 2 -15.52 7.92 -1.02
N SER A 3 -16.11 7.80 -2.22
CA SER A 3 -17.47 8.25 -2.51
C SER A 3 -18.22 7.13 -3.22
N VAL A 4 -19.54 7.11 -3.10
CA VAL A 4 -20.38 6.17 -3.86
C VAL A 4 -20.26 6.50 -5.35
N GLY A 5 -20.09 5.48 -6.20
CA GLY A 5 -19.87 5.69 -7.63
C GLY A 5 -19.60 4.40 -8.42
N THR A 6 -19.02 4.56 -9.60
CA THR A 6 -18.85 3.52 -10.65
C THR A 6 -17.59 2.66 -10.52
N GLY A 7 -16.77 2.82 -9.48
CA GLY A 7 -15.52 2.07 -9.31
C GLY A 7 -14.27 2.81 -9.81
N GLU A 8 -14.35 4.12 -10.07
CA GLU A 8 -13.22 4.90 -10.59
C GLU A 8 -12.15 5.13 -9.52
N ILE A 9 -10.91 4.72 -9.81
CA ILE A 9 -9.75 4.94 -8.94
C ILE A 9 -8.82 5.97 -9.58
N THR A 10 -8.66 7.10 -8.90
CA THR A 10 -7.74 8.17 -9.29
C THR A 10 -6.68 8.41 -8.22
N ILE A 11 -5.42 8.52 -8.67
CA ILE A 11 -4.24 8.67 -7.85
C ILE A 11 -3.46 9.87 -8.36
N ASN A 12 -3.28 10.89 -7.51
CA ASN A 12 -2.58 12.12 -7.89
C ASN A 12 -3.14 12.77 -9.18
N LYS A 13 -4.45 12.69 -9.39
CA LYS A 13 -5.18 13.15 -10.60
C LYS A 13 -4.96 12.32 -11.87
N LEU A 14 -4.25 11.21 -11.78
CA LEU A 14 -4.05 10.24 -12.87
C LEU A 14 -4.92 9.00 -12.64
N PRO A 15 -5.33 8.27 -13.70
CA PRO A 15 -6.00 6.99 -13.54
C PRO A 15 -5.04 5.93 -13.02
N LEU A 16 -5.58 4.89 -12.38
CA LEU A 16 -4.82 3.79 -11.76
C LEU A 16 -3.79 3.18 -12.72
N GLU A 17 -4.20 2.87 -13.95
CA GLU A 17 -3.36 2.24 -14.98
C GLU A 17 -2.21 3.13 -15.44
N SER A 18 -2.43 4.44 -15.49
CA SER A 18 -1.38 5.41 -15.88
C SER A 18 -0.35 5.60 -14.76
N TYR A 19 -0.78 5.54 -13.49
CA TYR A 19 0.10 5.74 -12.34
C TYR A 19 0.91 4.47 -12.00
N PHE A 20 0.25 3.31 -12.00
CA PHE A 20 0.89 2.02 -11.74
C PHE A 20 0.96 1.20 -13.02
N GLN A 21 2.14 1.17 -13.63
CA GLN A 21 2.36 0.53 -14.93
C GLN A 21 2.26 -1.00 -14.91
N THR A 22 2.52 -1.62 -13.75
CA THR A 22 2.53 -3.09 -13.60
C THR A 22 1.20 -3.59 -13.05
N SER A 23 0.67 -4.67 -13.63
CA SER A 23 -0.55 -5.34 -13.18
C SER A 23 -0.51 -5.73 -11.69
N ASP A 24 0.64 -6.17 -11.20
CA ASP A 24 0.83 -6.55 -9.79
C ASP A 24 0.54 -5.38 -8.84
N LEU A 25 0.96 -4.17 -9.20
CA LEU A 25 0.76 -2.97 -8.40
C LEU A 25 -0.70 -2.54 -8.40
N GLN A 26 -1.36 -2.65 -9.55
CA GLN A 26 -2.80 -2.39 -9.68
C GLN A 26 -3.60 -3.39 -8.83
N TYR A 27 -3.22 -4.67 -8.89
CA TYR A 27 -3.83 -5.72 -8.08
C TYR A 27 -3.70 -5.44 -6.59
N ILE A 28 -2.52 -5.05 -6.10
CA ILE A 28 -2.29 -4.68 -4.68
C ILE A 28 -3.26 -3.59 -4.22
N VAL A 29 -3.52 -2.60 -5.06
CA VAL A 29 -4.41 -1.47 -4.75
C VAL A 29 -5.88 -1.89 -4.74
N MET A 30 -6.29 -2.73 -5.70
CA MET A 30 -7.68 -3.20 -5.83
C MET A 30 -8.04 -4.30 -4.82
N HIS A 31 -7.06 -5.05 -4.34
CA HIS A 31 -7.23 -6.20 -3.46
C HIS A 31 -8.20 -6.01 -2.28
N PRO A 32 -8.14 -4.91 -1.48
CA PRO A 32 -9.10 -4.69 -0.39
C PRO A 32 -10.54 -4.53 -0.88
N MET A 33 -10.77 -3.92 -2.04
CA MET A 33 -12.12 -3.73 -2.60
C MET A 33 -12.67 -5.04 -3.14
N THR A 34 -11.85 -5.82 -3.86
CA THR A 34 -12.23 -7.15 -4.36
C THR A 34 -12.52 -8.12 -3.21
N SER A 35 -11.79 -8.02 -2.09
CA SER A 35 -12.01 -8.90 -0.93
C SER A 35 -13.36 -8.72 -0.23
N ILE A 36 -14.00 -7.55 -0.40
CA ILE A 36 -15.34 -7.25 0.15
C ILE A 36 -16.41 -7.24 -0.96
N GLY A 37 -16.01 -7.33 -2.24
CA GLY A 37 -16.93 -7.29 -3.38
C GLY A 37 -17.52 -5.90 -3.68
N VAL A 38 -16.85 -4.82 -3.25
CA VAL A 38 -17.32 -3.42 -3.42
C VAL A 38 -16.60 -2.66 -4.53
N GLU A 39 -15.93 -3.39 -5.42
CA GLU A 39 -15.13 -2.86 -6.53
C GLU A 39 -15.91 -1.94 -7.48
N LYS A 40 -17.19 -2.24 -7.76
CA LYS A 40 -18.02 -1.47 -8.71
C LYS A 40 -18.87 -0.36 -8.09
N GLY A 41 -18.91 -0.26 -6.76
CA GLY A 41 -19.82 0.65 -6.05
C GLY A 41 -19.17 1.89 -5.46
N LEU A 42 -17.83 1.99 -5.49
CA LEU A 42 -17.09 3.01 -4.77
C LEU A 42 -16.00 3.64 -5.64
N ASN A 43 -16.03 4.96 -5.74
CA ASN A 43 -14.96 5.75 -6.33
C ASN A 43 -13.91 6.09 -5.28
N VAL A 44 -12.64 6.01 -5.65
CA VAL A 44 -11.49 6.25 -4.78
C VAL A 44 -10.65 7.38 -5.35
N LYS A 45 -10.50 8.47 -4.58
CA LYS A 45 -9.55 9.56 -4.88
C LYS A 45 -8.45 9.58 -3.82
N THR A 46 -7.20 9.38 -4.22
CA THR A 46 -6.06 9.39 -3.30
C THR A 46 -4.94 10.31 -3.77
N LYS A 47 -4.23 10.87 -2.80
CA LYS A 47 -2.99 11.62 -3.02
C LYS A 47 -1.89 10.91 -2.25
N VAL A 48 -0.76 10.69 -2.91
CA VAL A 48 0.39 9.97 -2.35
C VAL A 48 1.67 10.71 -2.72
N SER A 49 2.60 10.79 -1.78
CA SER A 49 3.91 11.43 -2.00
C SER A 49 5.01 10.69 -1.24
N GLY A 50 6.24 10.78 -1.74
CA GLY A 50 7.42 10.13 -1.16
C GLY A 50 7.55 8.63 -1.47
N GLY A 51 8.63 8.01 -1.00
CA GLY A 51 8.92 6.59 -1.21
C GLY A 51 9.18 6.22 -2.68
N GLY A 52 8.90 4.96 -3.02
CA GLY A 52 8.91 4.45 -4.39
C GLY A 52 7.56 3.86 -4.79
N ILE A 53 7.38 3.55 -6.08
CA ILE A 53 6.10 3.12 -6.66
C ILE A 53 5.46 1.92 -5.92
N HIS A 54 6.26 0.93 -5.54
CA HIS A 54 5.75 -0.24 -4.82
C HIS A 54 5.25 0.13 -3.42
N SER A 55 6.04 0.90 -2.66
CA SER A 55 5.63 1.37 -1.33
C SER A 55 4.40 2.29 -1.39
N GLN A 56 4.22 3.03 -2.49
CA GLN A 56 3.05 3.86 -2.71
C GLN A 56 1.80 3.00 -2.94
N ALA A 57 1.90 1.92 -3.73
CA ALA A 57 0.78 0.97 -3.92
C ALA A 57 0.33 0.37 -2.59
N GLU A 58 1.27 -0.06 -1.75
CA GLU A 58 0.96 -0.60 -0.42
C GLU A 58 0.35 0.44 0.53
N ALA A 59 0.82 1.69 0.46
CA ALA A 59 0.26 2.79 1.23
C ALA A 59 -1.19 3.10 0.80
N VAL A 60 -1.47 3.09 -0.50
CA VAL A 60 -2.83 3.25 -1.04
C VAL A 60 -3.74 2.11 -0.58
N ARG A 61 -3.28 0.86 -0.68
CA ARG A 61 -4.01 -0.32 -0.16
C ARG A 61 -4.41 -0.15 1.31
N HIS A 62 -3.47 0.30 2.14
CA HIS A 62 -3.74 0.54 3.55
C HIS A 62 -4.73 1.69 3.77
N ALA A 63 -4.62 2.78 3.00
CA ALA A 63 -5.53 3.91 3.07
C ALA A 63 -6.96 3.53 2.65
N ILE A 64 -7.11 2.76 1.57
CA ILE A 64 -8.41 2.23 1.11
C ILE A 64 -9.04 1.36 2.20
N SER A 65 -8.25 0.46 2.80
CA SER A 65 -8.75 -0.44 3.85
C SER A 65 -9.27 0.34 5.08
N ARG A 66 -8.58 1.42 5.47
CA ARG A 66 -9.06 2.30 6.55
C ARG A 66 -10.31 3.07 6.16
N ALA A 67 -10.40 3.54 4.93
CA ALA A 67 -11.57 4.24 4.44
C ALA A 67 -12.81 3.33 4.35
N LEU A 68 -12.62 2.06 3.97
CA LEU A 68 -13.69 1.06 3.92
C LEU A 68 -14.28 0.76 5.30
N ILE A 69 -13.46 0.74 6.36
CA ILE A 69 -13.98 0.60 7.74
C ILE A 69 -14.85 1.79 8.14
N ASN A 70 -14.44 3.01 7.75
CA ASN A 70 -15.22 4.21 8.06
C ASN A 70 -16.57 4.22 7.29
N TYR A 71 -16.61 3.59 6.12
CA TYR A 71 -17.83 3.45 5.32
C TYR A 71 -18.74 2.34 5.85
N ASN A 72 -18.21 1.14 6.08
CA ASN A 72 -18.93 0.01 6.68
C ASN A 72 -18.07 -0.65 7.79
N PRO A 73 -18.46 -0.53 9.07
CA PRO A 73 -17.73 -1.11 10.20
C PRO A 73 -17.63 -2.64 10.16
N GLU A 74 -18.58 -3.34 9.52
CA GLU A 74 -18.63 -4.81 9.46
C GLU A 74 -17.47 -5.39 8.64
N SER A 75 -16.99 -4.62 7.66
CA SER A 75 -15.83 -4.97 6.82
C SER A 75 -14.53 -5.13 7.61
N ARG A 76 -14.47 -4.65 8.85
CA ARG A 76 -13.26 -4.74 9.69
C ARG A 76 -12.82 -6.18 9.92
N ARG A 77 -13.75 -7.12 10.12
CA ARG A 77 -13.41 -8.52 10.45
C ARG A 77 -12.68 -9.20 9.30
N THR A 78 -13.15 -9.01 8.06
CA THR A 78 -12.55 -9.58 6.85
C THR A 78 -11.21 -8.92 6.56
N LEU A 79 -11.14 -7.59 6.56
CA LEU A 79 -9.90 -6.84 6.30
C LEU A 79 -8.81 -7.11 7.33
N LYS A 80 -9.18 -7.28 8.61
CA LYS A 80 -8.23 -7.63 9.68
C LYS A 80 -7.67 -9.04 9.47
N LYS A 81 -8.51 -10.00 9.10
CA LYS A 81 -8.09 -11.39 8.85
C LYS A 81 -7.10 -11.48 7.67
N LEU A 82 -7.28 -10.66 6.65
CA LEU A 82 -6.39 -10.55 5.49
C LEU A 82 -5.13 -9.70 5.75
N GLY A 83 -5.03 -9.04 6.90
CA GLY A 83 -3.85 -8.27 7.30
C GLY A 83 -3.75 -6.86 6.71
N PHE A 84 -4.76 -6.36 5.98
CA PHE A 84 -4.69 -5.05 5.32
C PHE A 84 -4.74 -3.85 6.29
N LEU A 85 -5.15 -4.08 7.53
CA LEU A 85 -5.22 -3.06 8.58
C LEU A 85 -3.89 -2.86 9.31
N THR A 86 -2.94 -3.78 9.16
CA THR A 86 -1.64 -3.68 9.80
C THR A 86 -0.74 -2.81 8.93
N ARG A 87 -0.21 -1.73 9.51
CA ARG A 87 0.84 -0.95 8.86
C ARG A 87 2.12 -1.79 8.85
N ASP A 88 2.78 -1.93 7.71
CA ASP A 88 4.10 -2.57 7.66
C ASP A 88 5.10 -1.76 8.49
N PRO A 89 5.66 -2.33 9.58
CA PRO A 89 6.63 -1.64 10.44
C PRO A 89 8.04 -1.62 9.85
N ARG A 90 8.31 -2.30 8.73
CA ARG A 90 9.64 -2.39 8.13
C ARG A 90 10.09 -1.02 7.62
N VAL A 91 11.27 -0.60 8.06
CA VAL A 91 11.93 0.62 7.62
C VAL A 91 13.39 0.29 7.33
N LYS A 92 13.97 0.98 6.34
CA LYS A 92 15.39 0.81 5.98
C LYS A 92 16.28 1.10 7.19
N GLU A 93 17.07 0.12 7.59
CA GLU A 93 18.06 0.30 8.65
C GLU A 93 19.12 1.34 8.26
N ARG A 94 19.48 2.19 9.22
CA ARG A 94 20.55 3.17 9.07
C ARG A 94 21.89 2.45 8.84
N LYS A 95 22.76 3.04 8.02
CA LYS A 95 24.17 2.60 7.92
C LYS A 95 24.87 2.82 9.26
N LYS A 96 25.45 1.75 9.81
CA LYS A 96 26.26 1.81 11.04
C LYS A 96 27.73 2.14 10.69
N PRO A 97 28.45 2.92 11.51
CA PRO A 97 29.88 3.17 11.29
C PRO A 97 30.66 1.85 11.36
N GLY A 98 31.77 1.76 10.62
CA GLY A 98 32.58 0.53 10.51
C GLY A 98 32.01 -0.57 9.60
N LEU A 99 30.72 -0.50 9.22
CA LEU A 99 30.11 -1.44 8.27
C LEU A 99 30.00 -0.85 6.86
N LYS A 100 30.05 -1.71 5.84
CA LYS A 100 29.87 -1.32 4.42
C LYS A 100 28.43 -0.92 4.12
N ARG A 101 27.44 -1.54 4.80
CA ARG A 101 25.99 -1.24 4.72
C ARG A 101 25.37 -1.38 6.12
N ALA A 102 24.04 -1.48 6.24
CA ALA A 102 23.35 -1.63 7.53
C ALA A 102 23.90 -2.79 8.40
N ARG A 103 24.14 -3.96 7.80
CA ARG A 103 24.64 -5.16 8.48
C ARG A 103 25.89 -5.78 7.86
N ARG A 104 26.27 -5.38 6.64
CA ARG A 104 27.39 -5.98 5.90
C ARG A 104 28.73 -5.49 6.46
N ALA A 105 29.45 -6.37 7.16
CA ALA A 105 30.80 -6.11 7.63
C ALA A 105 31.83 -6.18 6.48
N PRO A 106 32.97 -5.46 6.58
CA PRO A 106 34.15 -5.75 5.77
C PRO A 106 34.70 -7.16 6.07
N GLN A 107 35.49 -7.70 5.15
CA GLN A 107 36.21 -8.95 5.40
C GLN A 107 37.29 -8.68 6.46
N PHE A 108 37.40 -9.57 7.45
CA PHE A 108 38.39 -9.50 8.52
C PHE A 108 39.45 -10.58 8.33
N SER A 109 40.74 -10.22 8.44
CA SER A 109 41.86 -11.16 8.51
C SER A 109 42.41 -11.17 9.93
N LYS A 110 42.60 -12.36 10.49
CA LYS A 110 43.10 -12.58 11.87
C LYS A 110 44.62 -12.79 11.95
N ARG A 111 45.28 -12.97 10.80
CA ARG A 111 46.71 -13.29 10.70
C ARG A 111 47.51 -12.02 10.50
#